data_AF-D7BVQ3-F1
#
_entry.id   AF-D7BVQ3-F1
#
_cell.length_a   1.000
_cell.length_b   1.000
_cell.length_c   1.000
_cell.angle_alpha   90.00
_cell.angle_beta   90.00
_cell.angle_gamma   90.00
#
_symmetry.space_group_name_H-M   'P 1'
#
loop_
_entity.id
_entity.type
_entity.pdbx_description
1 polymer ?
#
loop_
_entity_poly.entity_id
_entity_poly.type
_entity_poly.pdbx_seq_one_letter_code
_entity_poly.pdbx_strand_id
1 'polypeptide(L)'
;MATSPKTVDVAEYVEAIAAHCPYLTPSVARGLTGWTVYEVRGGAADVEAEVFHAGVRAAEWVRPLATRPHGALVCENVVVLGAGQDALAWPHWVLKHLYGPVGLMFGKFSAGEEKADRHGRRIPAPPVSFLPARVAVRPRDPRLLERTPDLAAAVAVAVDDGRDAFEGMPHGWKEIKEWAHHLLPRQ
;
A
#
# COMPACT_ATOMS: atom_id res chain seq x y z
N MET A 1 20.57 0.62 -12.73
CA MET A 1 21.03 -0.75 -13.08
C MET A 1 20.39 -1.73 -12.11
N ALA A 2 19.49 -2.56 -12.63
CA ALA A 2 18.69 -3.51 -11.87
C ALA A 2 19.57 -4.67 -11.35
N THR A 3 19.65 -4.82 -10.04
CA THR A 3 20.16 -6.03 -9.39
C THR A 3 19.13 -7.14 -9.54
N SER A 4 19.59 -8.39 -9.64
CA SER A 4 18.81 -9.62 -9.70
C SER A 4 17.55 -9.57 -8.82
N PRO A 5 16.42 -10.19 -9.21
CA PRO A 5 15.24 -10.23 -8.36
C PRO A 5 15.61 -10.90 -7.03
N LYS A 6 15.78 -10.10 -5.98
CA LYS A 6 15.99 -10.60 -4.63
C LYS A 6 14.63 -11.10 -4.16
N THR A 7 14.51 -12.40 -3.97
CA THR A 7 13.38 -13.00 -3.26
C THR A 7 13.59 -12.79 -1.77
N VAL A 8 12.52 -12.47 -1.05
CA VAL A 8 12.51 -12.56 0.42
C VAL A 8 11.78 -13.84 0.80
N ASP A 9 12.33 -14.57 1.77
CA ASP A 9 11.60 -15.70 2.35
C ASP A 9 10.62 -15.16 3.39
N VAL A 10 9.33 -15.35 3.10
CA VAL A 10 8.21 -14.94 3.96
C VAL A 10 7.27 -16.11 4.22
N ALA A 11 7.67 -17.34 3.90
CA ALA A 11 6.79 -18.51 4.00
C ALA A 11 6.30 -18.74 5.43
N GLU A 12 7.22 -18.80 6.39
CA GLU A 12 6.88 -18.96 7.81
C GLU A 12 6.02 -17.81 8.34
N TYR A 13 6.29 -16.58 7.89
CA TYR A 13 5.48 -15.42 8.26
C TYR A 13 4.06 -15.51 7.70
N VAL A 14 3.90 -15.93 6.44
CA VAL A 14 2.60 -16.13 5.78
C VAL A 14 1.77 -17.18 6.51
N GLU A 15 2.40 -18.29 6.93
CA GLU A 15 1.73 -19.33 7.72
C GLU A 15 1.30 -18.79 9.09
N ALA A 16 2.18 -18.08 9.78
CA ALA A 16 1.89 -17.54 11.11
C ALA A 16 0.79 -16.45 11.09
N ILE A 17 0.77 -15.59 10.07
CA ILE A 17 -0.18 -14.48 9.97
C ILE A 17 -1.55 -14.90 9.40
N ALA A 18 -1.67 -16.11 8.85
CA ALA A 18 -2.91 -16.64 8.29
C ALA A 18 -4.10 -16.58 9.28
N ALA A 19 -3.84 -16.81 10.57
CA ALA A 19 -4.85 -16.72 11.62
C ALA A 19 -5.36 -15.29 11.88
N HIS A 20 -4.63 -14.27 11.41
CA HIS A 20 -4.94 -12.85 11.62
C HIS A 20 -5.47 -12.16 10.35
N CYS A 21 -5.37 -12.81 9.18
CA CYS A 21 -5.90 -12.29 7.92
C CYS A 21 -6.81 -13.33 7.24
N PRO A 22 -8.15 -13.21 7.35
CA PRO A 22 -9.08 -14.20 6.78
C PRO A 22 -9.03 -14.30 5.25
N TYR A 23 -8.35 -13.36 4.59
CA TYR A 23 -8.19 -13.31 3.13
C TYR A 23 -6.91 -14.01 2.65
N LEU A 24 -5.91 -14.17 3.53
CA LEU A 24 -4.57 -14.58 3.11
C LEU A 24 -4.54 -16.04 2.66
N THR A 25 -4.99 -16.98 3.50
CA THR A 25 -5.03 -18.40 3.14
C THR A 25 -5.77 -18.68 1.83
N PRO A 26 -7.00 -18.17 1.61
CA PRO A 26 -7.69 -18.41 0.34
C PRO A 26 -7.05 -17.70 -0.86
N SER A 27 -6.33 -16.59 -0.64
CA SER A 27 -5.57 -15.89 -1.68
C SER A 27 -4.32 -16.66 -2.10
N VAL A 28 -3.50 -17.10 -1.13
CA VAL A 28 -2.29 -17.91 -1.35
C VAL A 28 -2.64 -19.21 -2.08
N ALA A 29 -3.69 -19.92 -1.63
CA ALA A 29 -4.14 -21.16 -2.26
C ALA A 29 -4.58 -20.99 -3.73
N ARG A 30 -4.85 -19.75 -4.17
CA ARG A 30 -5.26 -19.40 -5.54
C ARG A 30 -4.17 -18.68 -6.33
N GLY A 31 -2.98 -18.47 -5.75
CA GLY A 31 -1.92 -17.69 -6.39
C GLY A 31 -2.27 -16.21 -6.57
N LEU A 32 -3.12 -15.64 -5.70
CA LEU A 32 -3.57 -14.24 -5.76
C LEU A 32 -2.83 -13.32 -4.78
N THR A 33 -1.82 -13.85 -4.09
CA THR A 33 -0.91 -13.09 -3.23
C THR A 33 0.42 -12.89 -3.95
N GLY A 34 0.73 -11.65 -4.30
CA GLY A 34 2.02 -11.26 -4.86
C GLY A 34 2.96 -10.67 -3.81
N TRP A 35 4.26 -10.78 -4.07
CA TRP A 35 5.34 -10.23 -3.26
C TRP A 35 6.37 -9.59 -4.18
N THR A 36 6.22 -8.29 -4.42
CA THR A 36 7.19 -7.53 -5.21
C THR A 36 8.22 -6.88 -4.30
N VAL A 37 9.49 -7.19 -4.53
CA VAL A 37 10.60 -6.69 -3.71
C VAL A 37 11.25 -5.48 -4.37
N TYR A 38 11.35 -4.40 -3.60
CA TYR A 38 12.03 -3.16 -3.98
C TYR A 38 13.20 -2.91 -3.03
N GLU A 39 14.39 -2.87 -3.60
CA GLU A 39 15.60 -2.47 -2.91
C GLU A 39 15.82 -0.98 -3.16
N VAL A 40 15.78 -0.22 -2.07
CA VAL A 40 15.93 1.22 -2.16
C VAL A 40 17.40 1.59 -2.13
N ARG A 41 17.77 2.57 -2.98
CA ARG A 41 19.13 3.12 -3.03
C ARG A 41 19.06 4.64 -2.96
N GLY A 42 19.91 5.27 -2.15
CA GLY A 42 20.03 6.73 -2.08
C GLY A 42 19.66 7.32 -0.72
N GLY A 43 19.43 8.63 -0.69
CA GLY A 43 19.12 9.37 0.53
C GLY A 43 17.66 9.20 0.99
N ALA A 44 17.36 9.54 2.24
CA ALA A 44 16.06 9.30 2.87
C ALA A 44 14.84 9.87 2.10
N ALA A 45 14.99 11.02 1.43
CA ALA A 45 13.92 11.62 0.65
C ALA A 45 13.66 10.89 -0.69
N ASP A 46 14.72 10.39 -1.32
CA ASP A 46 14.63 9.60 -2.56
C ASP A 46 14.01 8.23 -2.25
N VAL A 47 14.39 7.67 -1.09
CA VAL A 47 13.88 6.38 -0.58
C VAL A 47 12.36 6.39 -0.49
N GLU A 48 11.82 7.40 0.17
CA GLU A 48 10.39 7.57 0.36
C GLU A 48 9.62 7.72 -0.96
N ALA A 49 10.17 8.47 -1.93
CA ALA A 49 9.56 8.67 -3.24
C ALA A 49 9.54 7.36 -4.04
N GLU A 50 10.61 6.57 -3.97
CA GLU A 50 10.65 5.24 -4.59
C GLU A 50 9.62 4.28 -3.97
N VAL A 51 9.46 4.31 -2.63
CA VAL A 51 8.44 3.52 -1.93
C VAL A 51 7.03 3.92 -2.38
N PHE A 52 6.75 5.22 -2.50
CA PHE A 52 5.46 5.70 -2.99
C PHE A 52 5.18 5.24 -4.41
N HIS A 53 6.14 5.40 -5.32
CA HIS A 53 6.02 4.94 -6.70
C HIS A 53 5.81 3.42 -6.79
N ALA A 54 6.50 2.64 -5.96
CA ALA A 54 6.27 1.19 -5.86
C ALA A 54 4.85 0.86 -5.41
N GLY A 55 4.31 1.62 -4.44
CA GLY A 55 2.92 1.49 -3.98
C GLY A 55 1.88 1.86 -5.04
N VAL A 56 2.10 2.91 -5.83
CA VAL A 56 1.25 3.29 -6.98
C VAL A 56 1.17 2.14 -7.98
N ARG A 57 2.32 1.56 -8.37
CA ARG A 57 2.34 0.42 -9.30
C ARG A 57 1.57 -0.78 -8.77
N ALA A 58 1.71 -1.09 -7.48
CA ALA A 58 0.94 -2.16 -6.86
C ALA A 58 -0.58 -1.87 -6.87
N ALA A 59 -0.99 -0.63 -6.59
CA ALA A 59 -2.39 -0.23 -6.70
C ALA A 59 -2.94 -0.40 -8.11
N GLU A 60 -2.26 0.11 -9.14
CA GLU A 60 -2.71 0.00 -10.52
C GLU A 60 -2.68 -1.44 -11.06
N TRP A 61 -1.84 -2.30 -10.49
CA TRP A 61 -1.89 -3.74 -10.77
C TRP A 61 -3.14 -4.40 -10.16
N VAL A 62 -3.45 -4.06 -8.90
CA VAL A 62 -4.53 -4.70 -8.13
C VAL A 62 -5.91 -4.20 -8.53
N ARG A 63 -6.06 -2.88 -8.78
CA ARG A 63 -7.34 -2.21 -9.05
C ARG A 63 -8.15 -2.86 -10.19
N PRO A 64 -7.59 -3.13 -11.38
CA PRO A 64 -8.33 -3.78 -12.48
C PRO A 64 -8.79 -5.21 -12.17
N LEU A 65 -8.23 -5.85 -11.13
CA LEU A 65 -8.59 -7.20 -10.73
C LEU A 65 -9.78 -7.22 -9.76
N ALA A 66 -10.20 -6.06 -9.23
CA ALA A 66 -11.25 -5.94 -8.21
C ALA A 66 -12.60 -6.49 -8.66
N THR A 67 -12.94 -6.34 -9.94
CA THR A 67 -14.23 -6.79 -10.50
C THR A 67 -14.22 -8.23 -11.00
N ARG A 68 -13.05 -8.89 -10.99
CA ARG A 68 -12.92 -10.28 -11.45
C ARG A 68 -13.40 -11.28 -10.38
N PRO A 69 -13.73 -12.52 -10.76
CA PRO A 69 -13.95 -13.59 -9.78
C PRO A 69 -12.79 -13.66 -8.78
N HIS A 70 -13.12 -13.67 -7.49
CA HIS A 70 -12.16 -13.64 -6.38
C HIS A 70 -11.32 -12.36 -6.27
N GLY A 71 -11.70 -11.25 -6.91
CA GLY A 71 -10.98 -9.97 -6.83
C GLY A 71 -10.73 -9.48 -5.39
N ALA A 72 -11.65 -9.74 -4.47
CA ALA A 72 -11.50 -9.44 -3.04
C ALA A 72 -10.36 -10.21 -2.33
N LEU A 73 -9.78 -11.23 -2.97
CA LEU A 73 -8.64 -11.99 -2.45
C LEU A 73 -7.31 -11.48 -3.00
N VAL A 74 -7.31 -10.60 -4.01
CA VAL A 74 -6.06 -10.10 -4.60
C VAL A 74 -5.33 -9.20 -3.61
N CYS A 75 -4.06 -9.51 -3.37
CA CYS A 75 -3.19 -8.77 -2.47
C CYS A 75 -1.78 -8.69 -3.06
N GLU A 76 -1.28 -7.49 -3.27
CA GLU A 76 0.10 -7.24 -3.69
C GLU A 76 0.89 -6.67 -2.51
N ASN A 77 1.93 -7.39 -2.08
CA ASN A 77 2.80 -6.96 -0.97
C ASN A 77 4.06 -6.30 -1.53
N VAL A 78 4.17 -4.98 -1.39
CA VAL A 78 5.36 -4.22 -1.78
C VAL A 78 6.37 -4.31 -0.65
N VAL A 79 7.38 -5.17 -0.78
CA VAL A 79 8.46 -5.32 0.19
C VAL A 79 9.53 -4.27 -0.07
N VAL A 80 9.98 -3.60 0.99
CA VAL A 80 10.98 -2.53 0.91
C VAL A 80 12.21 -2.93 1.71
N LEU A 81 13.34 -3.06 1.01
CA LEU A 81 14.64 -3.39 1.60
C LEU A 81 15.56 -2.16 1.60
N GLY A 82 16.37 -2.03 2.66
CA GLY A 82 17.35 -0.94 2.79
C GLY A 82 16.78 0.41 3.23
N ALA A 83 15.52 0.43 3.67
CA ALA A 83 14.85 1.64 4.15
C ALA A 83 14.60 1.59 5.67
N GLY A 84 14.68 2.74 6.35
CA GLY A 84 14.30 2.87 7.76
C GLY A 84 12.79 2.75 7.97
N GLN A 85 12.35 2.55 9.23
CA GLN A 85 10.94 2.34 9.56
C GLN A 85 10.04 3.51 9.11
N ASP A 86 10.55 4.74 9.12
CA ASP A 86 9.80 5.94 8.75
C ASP A 86 9.58 6.06 7.23
N ALA A 87 10.34 5.34 6.41
CA ALA A 87 10.23 5.41 4.95
C ALA A 87 8.86 4.97 4.41
N LEU A 88 8.11 4.20 5.20
CA LEU A 88 6.75 3.78 4.85
C LEU A 88 5.67 4.77 5.30
N ALA A 89 5.98 5.75 6.15
CA ALA A 89 4.98 6.54 6.86
C ALA A 89 4.15 7.43 5.93
N TRP A 90 4.76 8.41 5.25
CA TRP A 90 4.00 9.26 4.34
C TRP A 90 3.54 8.51 3.07
N PRO A 91 4.31 7.57 2.46
CA PRO A 91 3.82 6.85 1.30
C PRO A 91 2.56 6.05 1.62
N HIS A 92 2.54 5.33 2.75
CA HIS A 92 1.34 4.63 3.22
C HIS A 92 0.15 5.58 3.37
N TRP A 93 0.38 6.73 4.02
CA TRP A 93 -0.66 7.71 4.27
C TRP A 93 -1.24 8.24 2.95
N VAL A 94 -0.40 8.69 2.01
CA VAL A 94 -0.88 9.22 0.72
C VAL A 94 -1.60 8.13 -0.08
N LEU A 95 -1.01 6.93 -0.20
CA LEU A 95 -1.61 5.82 -0.97
C LEU A 95 -2.98 5.41 -0.44
N LYS A 96 -3.13 5.30 0.89
CA LYS A 96 -4.42 5.01 1.52
C LYS A 96 -5.49 6.03 1.13
N HIS A 97 -5.12 7.30 1.09
CA HIS A 97 -6.03 8.40 0.82
C HIS A 97 -6.35 8.51 -0.68
N LEU A 98 -5.35 8.31 -1.53
CA LEU A 98 -5.48 8.35 -2.99
C LEU A 98 -6.36 7.21 -3.52
N TYR A 99 -6.11 6.00 -3.04
CA TYR A 99 -6.74 4.78 -3.57
C TYR A 99 -7.89 4.23 -2.74
N GLY A 100 -8.11 4.77 -1.54
CA GLY A 100 -9.28 4.45 -0.71
C GLY A 100 -10.62 4.65 -1.43
N PRO A 101 -10.85 5.77 -2.13
CA PRO A 101 -12.11 6.02 -2.83
C PRO A 101 -12.43 5.03 -3.96
N VAL A 102 -11.40 4.41 -4.56
CA VAL A 102 -11.54 3.38 -5.61
C VAL A 102 -11.51 1.95 -5.04
N GLY A 103 -11.73 1.81 -3.74
CA GLY A 103 -11.94 0.50 -3.12
C GLY A 103 -10.66 -0.31 -2.88
N LEU A 104 -9.50 0.34 -2.80
CA LEU A 104 -8.29 -0.29 -2.33
C LEU A 104 -8.00 0.06 -0.86
N MET A 105 -7.35 -0.86 -0.18
CA MET A 105 -6.79 -0.64 1.16
C MET A 105 -5.29 -0.86 1.12
N PHE A 106 -4.57 0.08 1.71
CA PHE A 106 -3.14 -0.04 2.01
C PHE A 106 -2.91 -0.33 3.49
N GLY A 107 -2.19 -1.41 3.78
CA GLY A 107 -1.62 -1.67 5.10
C GLY A 107 -0.20 -1.11 5.24
N LYS A 108 0.34 -1.15 6.45
CA LYS A 108 1.74 -0.83 6.74
C LYS A 108 2.27 -1.78 7.81
N PHE A 109 3.34 -2.48 7.49
CA PHE A 109 4.00 -3.44 8.39
C PHE A 109 5.48 -3.11 8.43
N SER A 110 6.00 -2.81 9.62
CA SER A 110 7.42 -2.51 9.81
C SER A 110 8.13 -3.77 10.28
N ALA A 111 9.34 -4.02 9.77
CA ALA A 111 10.15 -5.16 10.19
C ALA A 111 10.35 -5.15 11.72
N GLY A 112 10.15 -6.30 12.36
CA GLY A 112 10.30 -6.51 13.80
C GLY A 112 9.22 -5.85 14.67
N GLU A 113 8.21 -5.20 14.09
CA GLU A 113 7.17 -4.51 14.85
C GLU A 113 6.22 -5.51 15.52
N GLU A 114 6.18 -5.49 16.86
CA GLU A 114 5.24 -6.30 17.64
C GLU A 114 3.92 -5.56 17.84
N LYS A 115 2.81 -6.24 17.55
CA LYS A 115 1.45 -5.73 17.75
C LYS A 115 0.55 -6.79 18.37
N ALA A 116 -0.53 -6.35 18.99
CA ALA A 116 -1.64 -7.22 19.34
C ALA A 116 -2.83 -6.96 18.41
N ASP A 117 -3.63 -7.99 18.15
CA ASP A 117 -4.90 -7.83 17.46
C ASP A 117 -5.98 -7.27 18.41
N ARG A 118 -7.18 -7.05 17.87
CA ARG A 118 -8.32 -6.51 18.64
C ARG A 118 -8.78 -7.40 19.81
N HIS A 119 -8.32 -8.65 19.86
CA HIS A 119 -8.62 -9.61 20.92
C HIS A 119 -7.43 -9.80 21.88
N GLY A 120 -6.39 -8.96 21.77
CA GLY A 120 -5.19 -9.02 22.61
C GLY A 120 -4.22 -10.15 22.23
N ARG A 121 -4.44 -10.86 21.12
CA ARG A 121 -3.52 -11.92 20.67
C ARG A 121 -2.32 -11.28 19.98
N ARG A 122 -1.12 -11.76 20.28
CA ARG A 122 0.11 -11.27 19.63
C ARG A 122 0.05 -11.58 18.13
N ILE A 123 0.31 -10.56 17.32
CA ILE A 123 0.48 -10.67 15.89
C ILE A 123 1.97 -10.98 15.64
N PRO A 124 2.31 -12.00 14.84
CA PRO A 124 3.69 -12.28 14.45
C PRO A 124 4.38 -11.03 13.90
N ALA A 125 5.60 -10.77 14.35
CA ALA A 125 6.38 -9.64 13.87
C ALA A 125 6.78 -9.85 12.40
N PRO A 126 6.61 -8.85 11.53
CA PRO A 126 7.04 -8.93 10.13
C PRO A 126 8.56 -9.16 10.02
N PRO A 127 9.04 -10.10 9.19
CA PRO A 127 10.47 -10.27 8.96
C PRO A 127 11.07 -9.15 8.10
N VAL A 128 10.23 -8.46 7.32
CA VAL A 128 10.58 -7.36 6.43
C VAL A 128 9.53 -6.26 6.51
N SER A 129 9.91 -5.04 6.10
CA SER A 129 8.99 -3.92 5.99
C SER A 129 8.23 -4.00 4.65
N PHE A 130 6.90 -3.84 4.67
CA PHE A 130 6.10 -3.91 3.44
C PHE A 130 4.78 -3.13 3.50
N LEU A 131 4.30 -2.76 2.31
CA LEU A 131 3.00 -2.11 2.06
C LEU A 131 2.09 -3.06 1.25
N PRO A 132 1.14 -3.75 1.88
CA PRO A 132 0.15 -4.52 1.15
C PRO A 132 -0.91 -3.61 0.55
N ALA A 133 -1.10 -3.71 -0.76
CA ALA A 133 -2.24 -3.17 -1.50
C ALA A 133 -3.24 -4.30 -1.75
N ARG A 134 -4.51 -4.10 -1.37
CA ARG A 134 -5.56 -5.10 -1.59
C ARG A 134 -6.87 -4.47 -1.97
N VAL A 135 -7.71 -5.24 -2.66
CA VAL A 135 -9.10 -4.86 -2.87
C VAL A 135 -9.84 -4.96 -1.53
N ALA A 136 -10.41 -3.85 -1.09
CA ALA A 136 -11.27 -3.83 0.07
C ALA A 136 -12.26 -2.67 -0.07
N VAL A 137 -13.54 -3.01 -0.26
CA VAL A 137 -14.63 -2.04 -0.19
C VAL A 137 -14.83 -1.65 1.27
N ARG A 138 -14.04 -0.69 1.75
CA ARG A 138 -14.43 0.08 2.94
C ARG A 138 -15.53 1.04 2.50
N PRO A 139 -16.52 1.36 3.34
CA PRO A 139 -17.32 2.56 3.14
C PRO A 139 -16.36 3.74 2.95
N ARG A 140 -16.58 4.53 1.89
CA ARG A 140 -15.80 5.74 1.55
C ARG A 140 -15.57 6.54 2.83
N ASP A 141 -14.33 6.91 3.14
CA ASP A 141 -14.07 7.91 4.20
C ASP A 141 -14.28 9.30 3.57
N PRO A 142 -15.41 9.98 3.85
CA PRO A 142 -15.77 11.20 3.14
C PRO A 142 -14.88 12.39 3.51
N ARG A 143 -14.17 12.35 4.64
CA ARG A 143 -13.48 13.51 5.22
C ARG A 143 -12.23 13.93 4.48
N LEU A 144 -11.60 13.03 3.73
CA LEU A 144 -10.44 13.36 2.89
C LEU A 144 -10.86 14.17 1.66
N LEU A 145 -11.94 13.74 1.00
CA LEU A 145 -12.39 14.31 -0.27
C LEU A 145 -13.01 15.70 -0.08
N GLU A 146 -13.50 16.01 1.11
CA GLU A 146 -14.01 17.33 1.48
C GLU A 146 -12.95 18.44 1.39
N ARG A 147 -11.66 18.13 1.55
CA ARG A 147 -10.58 19.15 1.59
C ARG A 147 -9.73 19.19 0.31
N THR A 148 -9.94 18.26 -0.62
CA THR A 148 -9.26 18.18 -1.92
C THR A 148 -10.27 17.87 -3.03
N PRO A 149 -11.19 18.80 -3.33
CA PRO A 149 -12.33 18.55 -4.22
C PRO A 149 -11.92 18.18 -5.65
N ASP A 150 -10.81 18.72 -6.15
CA ASP A 150 -10.34 18.41 -7.52
C ASP A 150 -9.78 16.99 -7.63
N LEU A 151 -9.03 16.54 -6.62
CA LEU A 151 -8.57 15.17 -6.50
C LEU A 151 -9.76 14.21 -6.32
N ALA A 152 -10.74 14.61 -5.52
CA ALA A 152 -11.96 13.85 -5.33
C ALA A 152 -12.77 13.72 -6.63
N ALA A 153 -12.86 14.79 -7.42
CA ALA A 153 -13.55 14.80 -8.70
C ALA A 153 -12.83 13.90 -9.72
N ALA A 154 -11.51 13.99 -9.84
CA ALA A 154 -10.71 13.15 -10.73
C ALA A 154 -10.87 11.67 -10.40
N VAL A 155 -10.80 11.31 -9.12
CA VAL A 155 -10.96 9.93 -8.66
C VAL A 155 -12.41 9.44 -8.79
N ALA A 156 -13.42 10.30 -8.59
CA ALA A 156 -14.83 9.91 -8.66
C ALA A 156 -15.32 9.56 -10.08
N VAL A 157 -14.69 10.11 -11.11
CA VAL A 157 -15.03 9.84 -12.52
C VAL A 157 -14.02 8.92 -13.20
N ALA A 158 -12.97 8.50 -12.49
CA ALA A 158 -11.97 7.58 -13.02
C ALA A 158 -12.62 6.23 -13.35
N VAL A 159 -12.39 5.76 -14.57
CA VAL A 159 -12.82 4.43 -15.04
C VAL A 159 -11.60 3.52 -14.97
N ASP A 160 -11.79 2.29 -14.48
CA ASP A 160 -10.72 1.28 -14.35
C ASP A 160 -10.42 0.65 -15.73
N ASP A 161 -10.00 1.47 -16.70
CA ASP A 161 -9.72 1.07 -18.09
C ASP A 161 -8.21 1.02 -18.43
N GLY A 162 -7.36 1.13 -17.42
CA GLY A 162 -5.91 1.07 -17.55
C GLY A 162 -5.22 2.41 -17.78
N ARG A 163 -5.97 3.53 -17.80
CA ARG A 163 -5.41 4.88 -17.81
C ARG A 163 -5.05 5.37 -16.41
N ASP A 164 -3.97 6.16 -16.30
CA ASP A 164 -3.59 6.83 -15.06
C ASP A 164 -4.64 7.89 -14.72
N ALA A 165 -5.25 7.78 -13.54
CA ALA A 165 -6.28 8.70 -13.07
C ALA A 165 -5.74 10.11 -12.78
N PHE A 166 -4.42 10.28 -12.72
CA PHE A 166 -3.73 11.52 -12.42
C PHE A 166 -3.07 12.18 -13.62
N GLU A 167 -3.21 11.60 -14.82
CA GLU A 167 -2.70 12.15 -16.07
C GLU A 167 -3.40 13.50 -16.37
N GLY A 168 -2.74 14.61 -15.98
CA GLY A 168 -3.23 15.98 -16.17
C GLY A 168 -3.50 16.79 -14.89
N MET A 169 -3.25 16.25 -13.70
CA MET A 169 -3.36 17.06 -12.47
C MET A 169 -2.21 18.08 -12.35
N PRO A 170 -2.49 19.35 -11.97
CA PRO A 170 -1.52 20.45 -12.02
C PRO A 170 -0.46 20.46 -10.90
N HIS A 171 -0.47 19.50 -9.96
CA HIS A 171 0.33 19.60 -8.73
C HIS A 171 1.71 18.95 -8.83
N GLY A 172 2.74 19.72 -8.45
CA GLY A 172 4.05 19.16 -8.15
C GLY A 172 4.01 18.38 -6.84
N TRP A 173 4.46 17.12 -6.84
CA TRP A 173 4.45 16.21 -5.68
C TRP A 173 5.05 16.77 -4.38
N LYS A 174 5.83 17.85 -4.47
CA LYS A 174 6.33 18.64 -3.35
C LYS A 174 5.20 19.28 -2.50
N GLU A 175 4.12 19.75 -3.12
CA GLU A 175 2.98 20.36 -2.42
C GLU A 175 2.18 19.31 -1.62
N ILE A 176 2.03 18.11 -2.17
CA ILE A 176 1.40 16.99 -1.46
C ILE A 176 2.27 16.50 -0.29
N LYS A 177 3.60 16.52 -0.46
CA LYS A 177 4.56 16.21 0.61
C LYS A 177 4.51 17.24 1.73
N GLU A 178 4.54 18.53 1.42
CA GLU A 178 4.42 19.62 2.40
C GLU A 178 3.06 19.57 3.14
N TRP A 179 1.97 19.32 2.41
CA TRP A 179 0.63 19.15 2.98
C TRP A 179 0.52 17.93 3.93
N ALA A 180 1.10 16.78 3.56
CA ALA A 180 1.12 15.58 4.41
C ALA A 180 1.90 15.80 5.71
N HIS A 181 3.02 16.54 5.65
CA HIS A 181 3.80 16.90 6.85
C HIS A 181 3.03 17.78 7.85
N HIS A 182 2.05 18.57 7.40
CA HIS A 182 1.23 19.41 8.28
C HIS A 182 0.10 18.65 9.00
N LEU A 183 -0.22 17.41 8.59
CA LEU A 183 -1.34 16.61 9.11
C LEU A 183 -0.92 15.37 9.90
N LEU A 184 0.37 15.03 9.89
CA LEU A 184 0.91 14.03 10.81
C LEU A 184 0.85 14.59 12.25
N PRO A 185 0.36 13.83 13.25
CA PRO A 185 0.48 14.24 14.63
C PRO A 185 1.96 14.53 14.92
N ARG A 186 2.25 15.72 15.45
CA ARG A 186 3.56 15.94 16.08
C ARG A 186 3.70 14.90 17.18
N GLN A 187 4.82 14.19 17.17
CA GLN A 187 5.20 13.30 18.27
C GLN A 187 5.15 14.05 19.61
#